data_AF-A0A2V5YL55-F1
#
_entry.id   AF-A0A2V5YL55-F1
#
_cell.length_a   1.000
_cell.length_b   1.000
_cell.length_c   1.000
_cell.angle_alpha   90.00
_cell.angle_beta   90.00
_cell.angle_gamma   90.00
#
_symmetry.space_group_name_H-M   'P 1'
#
loop_
_entity.id
_entity.type
_entity.pdbx_description
1 polymer ?
#
loop_
_entity_poly.entity_id
_entity_poly.type
_entity_poly.pdbx_seq_one_letter_code
_entity_poly.pdbx_strand_id
1 'polypeptide(L)'
;VGLNGSGKTTSAAKLALLLKKQGRMPLLVACDLQRPAAIEQLATLGRQIDVPVRIPDPGEKNVQRVAAAALEGTPTARASSVQIFDTAGRQEIDDALMDELRALKEFLRPHEILLVADAATGQQAVSVASGFDAALSITGIILTKLDGDARGGAALSMREVTHRPIKFAGTGEKLDEFEPFIPERLAGRILGMGDVVTLVERAAEAVEIEDAARLERKLRTASFDFNDFLAQFKMMRRMGPLENILGMLPGMSNVRGLSIDEKQLKRTEAIVLSMTKEERTRPNILNARRRQRIARGSGSTVTEVNDLLRRFDQMRKLMKNAGKMKGMLKQLQRLHR
;
A
#
# COMPACT_ATOMS: atom_id res chain seq x y z
N VAL A 1 -2.17 -15.75 14.34
CA VAL A 1 -2.93 -17.04 14.32
C VAL A 1 -4.12 -16.94 13.38
N GLY A 2 -4.78 -18.06 13.04
CA GLY A 2 -5.97 -18.08 12.17
C GLY A 2 -6.03 -19.28 11.22
N LEU A 3 -7.17 -19.44 10.54
CA LEU A 3 -7.40 -20.56 9.62
C LEU A 3 -6.43 -20.60 8.43
N ASN A 4 -6.36 -21.74 7.76
CA ASN A 4 -5.65 -21.87 6.49
C ASN A 4 -6.25 -20.97 5.41
N GLY A 5 -5.38 -20.39 4.58
CA GLY A 5 -5.82 -19.49 3.51
C GLY A 5 -6.27 -18.08 3.94
N SER A 6 -6.31 -17.77 5.24
CA SER A 6 -6.68 -16.45 5.76
C SER A 6 -5.67 -15.33 5.47
N GLY A 7 -4.45 -15.69 5.04
CA GLY A 7 -3.39 -14.72 4.71
C GLY A 7 -2.44 -14.38 5.86
N LYS A 8 -2.22 -15.29 6.83
CA LYS A 8 -1.30 -15.11 7.98
C LYS A 8 0.10 -14.67 7.57
N THR A 9 0.80 -15.47 6.77
CA THR A 9 2.17 -15.20 6.31
C THR A 9 2.30 -13.86 5.59
N THR A 10 1.34 -13.55 4.71
CA THR A 10 1.30 -12.26 4.01
C THR A 10 1.03 -11.11 4.98
N SER A 11 0.11 -11.28 5.94
CA SER A 11 -0.20 -10.27 6.95
C SER A 11 0.96 -10.01 7.90
N ALA A 12 1.74 -11.04 8.25
CA ALA A 12 2.96 -10.90 9.03
C ALA A 12 3.99 -10.03 8.31
N ALA A 13 4.23 -10.29 7.02
CA ALA A 13 5.13 -9.48 6.20
C ALA A 13 4.63 -8.03 6.02
N LYS A 14 3.32 -7.85 5.78
CA LYS A 14 2.68 -6.53 5.67
C LYS A 14 2.80 -5.72 6.97
N LEU A 15 2.53 -6.34 8.12
CA LEU A 15 2.68 -5.71 9.43
C LEU A 15 4.15 -5.33 9.71
N ALA A 16 5.09 -6.21 9.37
CA ALA A 16 6.51 -5.92 9.48
C ALA A 16 6.90 -4.70 8.63
N LEU A 17 6.45 -4.62 7.38
CA LEU A 17 6.71 -3.46 6.52
C LEU A 17 6.14 -2.16 7.11
N LEU A 18 4.89 -2.20 7.62
CA LEU A 18 4.26 -1.04 8.27
C LEU A 18 5.09 -0.57 9.48
N LEU A 19 5.48 -1.49 10.36
CA LEU A 19 6.29 -1.19 11.55
C LEU A 19 7.68 -0.64 11.17
N LYS A 20 8.32 -1.20 10.13
CA LYS A 20 9.59 -0.69 9.59
C LYS A 20 9.45 0.76 9.12
N LYS A 21 8.38 1.10 8.39
CA LYS A 21 8.09 2.49 7.96
C LYS A 21 7.90 3.44 9.14
N GLN A 22 7.42 2.95 10.28
CA GLN A 22 7.29 3.71 11.53
C GLN A 22 8.59 3.78 12.35
N GLY A 23 9.73 3.34 11.81
CA GLY A 23 11.02 3.37 12.48
C GLY A 23 11.23 2.25 13.51
N ARG A 24 10.38 1.22 13.52
CA ARG A 24 10.59 0.01 14.34
C ARG A 24 11.50 -0.97 13.63
N MET A 25 12.04 -1.92 14.39
CA MET A 25 12.92 -2.98 13.91
C MET A 25 12.19 -4.33 13.99
N PRO A 26 11.36 -4.68 12.99
CA PRO A 26 10.66 -5.95 12.98
C PRO A 26 11.63 -7.13 12.72
N LEU A 27 11.35 -8.26 13.34
CA LEU A 27 11.92 -9.58 13.05
C LEU A 27 10.77 -10.55 12.79
N LEU A 28 10.79 -11.20 11.63
CA LEU A 28 9.82 -12.26 11.32
C LEU A 28 10.37 -13.61 11.81
N VAL A 29 9.51 -14.46 12.37
CA VAL A 29 9.88 -15.80 12.84
C VAL A 29 8.96 -16.83 12.17
N ALA A 30 9.55 -17.79 11.47
CA ALA A 30 8.80 -18.81 10.73
C ALA A 30 8.41 -19.98 11.65
N CYS A 31 7.18 -19.93 12.19
CA CYS A 31 6.63 -20.97 13.06
C CYS A 31 5.65 -21.92 12.34
N ASP A 32 5.34 -21.70 11.05
CA ASP A 32 4.61 -22.67 10.23
C ASP A 32 5.55 -23.75 9.70
N LEU A 33 5.78 -24.78 10.52
CA LEU A 33 6.67 -25.91 10.22
C LEU A 33 6.00 -27.02 9.43
N GLN A 34 4.69 -26.93 9.22
CA GLN A 34 3.89 -28.04 8.69
C GLN A 34 3.49 -27.84 7.24
N ARG A 35 3.31 -26.58 6.81
CA ARG A 35 2.94 -26.28 5.44
C ARG A 35 4.19 -26.28 4.52
N PRO A 36 4.15 -27.02 3.40
CA PRO A 36 5.24 -26.99 2.43
C PRO A 36 5.57 -25.58 1.96
N ALA A 37 6.86 -25.25 1.89
CA ALA A 37 7.40 -23.96 1.47
C ALA A 37 6.92 -22.74 2.29
N ALA A 38 6.26 -22.89 3.44
CA ALA A 38 5.82 -21.75 4.25
C ALA A 38 7.01 -20.93 4.80
N ILE A 39 8.06 -21.63 5.25
CA ILE A 39 9.32 -21.02 5.70
C ILE A 39 9.97 -20.22 4.55
N GLU A 40 10.07 -20.82 3.36
CA GLU A 40 10.63 -20.18 2.17
C GLU A 40 9.79 -19.00 1.68
N GLN A 41 8.46 -19.11 1.77
CA GLN A 41 7.52 -18.04 1.47
C GLN A 41 7.80 -16.83 2.39
N LEU A 42 7.84 -17.04 3.70
CA LEU A 42 8.12 -15.96 4.65
C LEU A 42 9.52 -15.36 4.44
N ALA A 43 10.53 -16.21 4.19
CA ALA A 43 11.90 -15.76 3.90
C ALA A 43 11.99 -14.94 2.61
N THR A 44 11.19 -15.26 1.60
CA THR A 44 11.11 -14.49 0.34
C THR A 44 10.45 -13.15 0.58
N LEU A 45 9.32 -13.12 1.30
CA LEU A 45 8.63 -11.88 1.64
C LEU A 45 9.52 -10.96 2.49
N GLY A 46 10.20 -11.50 3.51
CA GLY A 46 11.14 -10.74 4.33
C GLY A 46 12.28 -10.11 3.53
N ARG A 47 12.87 -10.86 2.57
CA ARG A 47 13.87 -10.32 1.64
C ARG A 47 13.33 -9.18 0.77
N GLN A 48 12.09 -9.27 0.29
CA GLN A 48 11.48 -8.21 -0.53
C GLN A 48 11.32 -6.89 0.22
N ILE A 49 11.07 -6.94 1.53
CA ILE A 49 10.87 -5.75 2.38
C ILE A 49 12.11 -5.40 3.22
N ASP A 50 13.21 -6.14 3.02
CA ASP A 50 14.46 -5.99 3.77
C ASP A 50 14.21 -6.07 5.30
N VAL A 51 13.46 -7.10 5.72
CA VAL A 51 13.20 -7.43 7.12
C VAL A 51 13.85 -8.78 7.42
N PRO A 52 14.62 -8.91 8.50
CA PRO A 52 15.23 -10.18 8.88
C PRO A 52 14.16 -11.23 9.19
N VAL A 53 14.46 -12.48 8.81
CA VAL A 53 13.60 -13.64 9.07
C VAL A 53 14.39 -14.70 9.79
N ARG A 54 13.93 -15.09 10.98
CA ARG A 54 14.43 -16.27 11.69
C ARG A 54 13.75 -17.51 11.12
N ILE A 55 14.54 -18.30 10.41
CA ILE A 55 14.14 -19.63 9.93
C ILE A 55 14.58 -20.71 10.92
N PRO A 56 13.81 -21.80 11.04
CA PRO A 56 14.18 -22.96 11.84
C PRO A 56 15.40 -23.68 11.28
N ASP A 57 16.08 -24.45 12.14
CA ASP A 57 17.15 -25.34 11.70
C ASP A 57 16.58 -26.47 10.81
N PRO A 58 17.36 -27.00 9.86
CA PRO A 58 16.90 -28.06 8.96
C PRO A 58 16.33 -29.27 9.73
N GLY A 59 15.08 -29.63 9.44
CA GLY A 59 14.41 -30.77 10.06
C GLY A 59 13.79 -30.51 11.44
N GLU A 60 13.88 -29.28 11.98
CA GLU A 60 13.18 -28.91 13.22
C GLU A 60 11.66 -28.96 13.00
N LYS A 61 10.97 -29.60 13.94
CA LYS A 61 9.51 -29.79 13.94
C LYS A 61 8.84 -29.21 15.18
N ASN A 62 9.62 -28.77 16.16
CA ASN A 62 9.13 -28.22 17.41
C ASN A 62 9.09 -26.69 17.32
N VAL A 63 7.87 -26.13 17.26
CA VAL A 63 7.63 -24.69 17.17
C VAL A 63 8.21 -23.91 18.36
N GLN A 64 8.20 -24.48 19.57
CA GLN A 64 8.76 -23.83 20.76
C GLN A 64 10.27 -23.66 20.68
N ARG A 65 10.99 -24.62 20.08
CA ARG A 65 12.45 -24.48 19.88
C ARG A 65 12.78 -23.36 18.91
N VAL A 66 12.01 -23.24 17.84
CA VAL A 66 12.14 -22.13 16.88
C VAL A 66 11.88 -20.79 17.56
N ALA A 67 10.84 -20.74 18.40
CA ALA A 67 10.51 -19.55 19.18
C ALA A 67 11.62 -19.20 20.19
N ALA A 68 12.15 -20.17 20.93
CA ALA A 68 13.25 -19.97 21.86
C ALA A 68 14.50 -19.42 21.16
N ALA A 69 14.86 -20.02 20.03
CA ALA A 69 16.02 -19.62 19.24
C ALA A 69 15.87 -18.24 18.58
N ALA A 70 14.64 -17.73 18.43
CA ALA A 70 14.36 -16.36 18.00
C ALA A 70 14.54 -15.35 19.16
N LEU A 71 14.13 -15.75 20.38
CA LEU A 71 14.29 -14.93 21.58
C LEU A 71 15.77 -14.76 21.97
N GLU A 72 16.58 -15.81 21.86
CA GLU A 72 18.02 -15.77 22.18
C GLU A 72 18.84 -14.94 21.18
N GLY A 73 18.47 -15.00 19.89
CA GLY A 73 19.21 -14.33 18.81
C GLY A 73 18.88 -12.84 18.64
N THR A 74 17.88 -12.32 19.35
CA THR A 74 17.46 -10.91 19.21
C THR A 74 18.04 -10.09 20.36
N PRO A 75 18.88 -9.07 20.08
CA PRO A 75 19.34 -8.17 21.12
C PRO A 75 18.14 -7.43 21.70
N THR A 76 17.68 -7.86 22.88
CA THR A 76 16.62 -7.24 23.68
C THR A 76 16.92 -5.77 24.06
N ALA A 77 18.13 -5.30 23.76
CA ALA A 77 18.66 -3.99 24.12
C ALA A 77 18.20 -2.81 23.23
N ARG A 78 17.46 -3.03 22.13
CA ARG A 78 16.91 -1.92 21.32
C ARG A 78 15.42 -1.78 21.58
N ALA A 79 15.01 -0.70 22.24
CA ALA A 79 13.62 -0.35 22.57
C ALA A 79 12.61 -0.30 21.39
N SER A 80 13.07 -0.55 20.16
CA SER A 80 12.28 -0.54 18.94
C SER A 80 12.13 -1.92 18.28
N SER A 81 12.66 -3.00 18.86
CA SER A 81 12.55 -4.35 18.29
C SER A 81 11.14 -4.93 18.44
N VAL A 82 10.56 -5.45 17.36
CA VAL A 82 9.25 -6.13 17.39
C VAL A 82 9.41 -7.51 16.74
N GLN A 83 9.07 -8.57 17.45
CA GLN A 83 9.11 -9.93 16.92
C GLN A 83 7.70 -10.36 16.49
N ILE A 84 7.58 -10.90 15.28
CA ILE A 84 6.32 -11.34 14.69
C ILE A 84 6.44 -12.83 14.35
N PHE A 85 5.67 -13.65 15.05
CA PHE A 85 5.67 -15.10 14.90
C PHE A 85 4.55 -15.51 13.94
N ASP A 86 4.90 -16.02 12.75
CA ASP A 86 3.95 -16.54 11.78
C ASP A 86 3.67 -18.03 12.06
N THR A 87 2.50 -18.31 12.62
CA THR A 87 2.11 -19.67 13.03
C THR A 87 1.42 -20.42 11.90
N ALA A 88 1.46 -21.76 11.95
CA ALA A 88 0.64 -22.61 11.11
C ALA A 88 -0.86 -22.29 11.23
N GLY A 89 -1.64 -22.68 10.22
CA GLY A 89 -3.09 -22.74 10.31
C GLY A 89 -3.64 -24.14 10.06
N ARG A 90 -4.95 -24.28 10.26
CA ARG A 90 -5.74 -25.47 9.92
C ARG A 90 -7.03 -25.09 9.19
N GLN A 91 -7.62 -26.07 8.52
CA GLN A 91 -8.92 -25.91 7.86
C GLN A 91 -10.05 -25.75 8.89
N GLU A 92 -9.94 -26.45 10.01
CA GLU A 92 -10.87 -26.37 11.13
C GLU A 92 -10.11 -26.10 12.43
N ILE A 93 -10.84 -25.67 13.47
CA ILE A 93 -10.29 -25.62 14.82
C ILE A 93 -10.25 -27.06 15.33
N ASP A 94 -9.05 -27.64 15.40
CA ASP A 94 -8.83 -28.94 16.05
C ASP A 94 -8.15 -28.75 17.41
N ASP A 95 -8.41 -29.67 18.35
CA ASP A 95 -7.90 -29.56 19.73
C ASP A 95 -6.37 -29.61 19.79
N ALA A 96 -5.74 -30.41 18.92
CA ALA A 96 -4.28 -30.58 18.89
C ALA A 96 -3.55 -29.28 18.51
N LEU A 97 -4.05 -28.55 17.51
CA LEU A 97 -3.54 -27.23 17.13
C LEU A 97 -3.74 -26.23 18.27
N MET A 98 -4.91 -26.25 18.90
CA MET A 98 -5.22 -25.30 19.97
C MET A 98 -4.32 -25.54 21.18
N ASP A 99 -4.01 -26.79 21.50
CA ASP A 99 -3.05 -27.14 22.54
C ASP A 99 -1.62 -26.72 22.18
N GLU A 100 -1.18 -26.92 20.93
CA GLU A 100 0.11 -26.43 20.45
C GLU A 100 0.21 -24.89 20.57
N LEU A 101 -0.85 -24.17 20.17
CA LEU A 101 -0.91 -22.72 20.25
C LEU A 101 -0.99 -22.21 21.69
N ARG A 102 -1.69 -22.92 22.60
CA ARG A 102 -1.71 -22.60 24.04
C ARG A 102 -0.32 -22.77 24.64
N ALA A 103 0.33 -23.89 24.37
CA ALA A 103 1.69 -24.15 24.85
C ALA A 103 2.67 -23.10 24.32
N LEU A 104 2.54 -22.69 23.05
CA LEU A 104 3.35 -21.62 22.47
C LEU A 104 3.05 -20.25 23.10
N LYS A 105 1.77 -19.93 23.36
CA LYS A 105 1.35 -18.70 24.05
C LYS A 105 1.94 -18.62 25.45
N GLU A 106 1.86 -19.70 26.22
CA GLU A 106 2.40 -19.76 27.59
C GLU A 106 3.91 -19.56 27.63
N PHE A 107 4.61 -20.15 26.66
CA PHE A 107 6.05 -19.99 26.48
C PHE A 107 6.44 -18.55 26.07
N LEU A 108 5.81 -18.03 25.01
CA LEU A 108 6.16 -16.73 24.44
C LEU A 108 5.69 -15.53 25.26
N ARG A 109 4.58 -15.67 26.01
CA ARG A 109 3.86 -14.58 26.69
C ARG A 109 3.72 -13.34 25.78
N PRO A 110 3.11 -13.50 24.59
CA PRO A 110 3.08 -12.44 23.59
C PRO A 110 2.28 -11.22 24.08
N HIS A 111 2.76 -10.02 23.76
CA HIS A 111 2.04 -8.76 24.02
C HIS A 111 0.76 -8.65 23.19
N GLU A 112 0.77 -9.23 21.99
CA GLU A 112 -0.32 -9.17 21.03
C GLU A 112 -0.52 -10.55 20.39
N ILE A 113 -1.76 -11.01 20.33
CA ILE A 113 -2.18 -12.20 19.61
C ILE A 113 -3.23 -11.75 18.59
N LEU A 114 -2.80 -11.65 17.33
CA LEU A 114 -3.65 -11.17 16.25
C LEU A 114 -4.26 -12.36 15.49
N LEU A 115 -5.60 -12.40 15.46
CA LEU A 115 -6.35 -13.33 14.62
C LEU A 115 -6.44 -12.75 13.21
N VAL A 116 -5.92 -13.48 12.23
CA VAL A 116 -6.06 -13.13 10.81
C VAL A 116 -7.28 -13.84 10.25
N ALA A 117 -8.22 -13.06 9.73
CA ALA A 117 -9.47 -13.56 9.18
C ALA A 117 -9.77 -12.95 7.82
N ASP A 118 -10.34 -13.76 6.92
CA ASP A 118 -10.74 -13.32 5.58
C ASP A 118 -12.12 -12.65 5.66
N ALA A 119 -12.23 -11.43 5.11
CA ALA A 119 -13.47 -10.65 5.10
C ALA A 119 -14.62 -11.33 4.34
N ALA A 120 -14.32 -12.24 3.41
CA ALA A 120 -15.32 -13.04 2.70
C ALA A 120 -15.90 -14.19 3.56
N THR A 121 -15.27 -14.49 4.71
CA THR A 121 -15.72 -15.56 5.59
C THR A 121 -17.04 -15.15 6.24
N GLY A 122 -18.15 -15.76 5.83
CA GLY A 122 -19.49 -15.45 6.34
C GLY A 122 -19.71 -15.94 7.78
N GLN A 123 -20.78 -16.71 8.00
CA GLN A 123 -21.15 -17.19 9.34
C GLN A 123 -20.05 -18.02 10.03
N GLN A 124 -19.20 -18.71 9.27
CA GLN A 124 -18.05 -19.45 9.81
C GLN A 124 -17.06 -18.57 10.57
N ALA A 125 -16.96 -17.28 10.25
CA ALA A 125 -16.05 -16.36 10.92
C ALA A 125 -16.35 -16.24 12.42
N VAL A 126 -17.61 -16.37 12.81
CA VAL A 126 -18.04 -16.33 14.22
C VAL A 126 -17.45 -17.50 14.99
N SER A 127 -17.67 -18.73 14.53
CA SER A 127 -17.17 -19.94 15.19
C SER A 127 -15.65 -19.92 15.32
N VAL A 128 -14.98 -19.50 14.25
CA VAL A 128 -13.51 -19.35 14.22
C VAL A 128 -13.03 -18.34 15.25
N ALA A 129 -13.60 -17.14 15.25
CA ALA A 129 -13.17 -16.08 16.14
C ALA A 129 -13.43 -16.43 17.60
N SER A 130 -14.59 -17.02 17.92
CA SER A 130 -14.90 -17.54 19.26
C SER A 130 -13.92 -18.60 19.73
N GLY A 131 -13.60 -19.59 18.87
CA GLY A 131 -12.69 -20.67 19.25
C GLY A 131 -11.29 -20.16 19.54
N PHE A 132 -10.74 -19.32 18.66
CA PHE A 132 -9.43 -18.71 18.87
C PHE A 132 -9.39 -17.77 20.08
N ASP A 133 -10.42 -16.95 20.32
CA ASP A 133 -10.47 -16.09 21.51
C ASP A 133 -10.61 -16.89 22.80
N ALA A 134 -11.44 -17.94 22.82
CA ALA A 134 -11.60 -18.79 23.99
C ALA A 134 -10.29 -19.50 24.39
N ALA A 135 -9.52 -20.00 23.41
CA ALA A 135 -8.28 -20.72 23.72
C ALA A 135 -7.08 -19.79 23.95
N LEU A 136 -6.97 -18.69 23.19
CA LEU A 136 -5.77 -17.87 23.15
C LEU A 136 -5.96 -16.46 23.70
N SER A 137 -7.19 -16.04 24.01
CA SER A 137 -7.50 -14.68 24.47
C SER A 137 -6.90 -13.65 23.51
N ILE A 138 -7.39 -13.64 22.28
CA ILE A 138 -6.80 -12.82 21.21
C ILE A 138 -6.94 -11.33 21.57
N THR A 139 -5.98 -10.53 21.14
CA THR A 139 -5.92 -9.09 21.51
C THR A 139 -6.43 -8.19 20.40
N GLY A 140 -6.54 -8.71 19.18
CA GLY A 140 -7.09 -7.99 18.05
C GLY A 140 -7.22 -8.86 16.80
N ILE A 141 -7.86 -8.27 15.79
CA ILE A 141 -8.16 -8.94 14.53
C ILE A 141 -7.50 -8.18 13.38
N ILE A 142 -6.97 -8.91 12.41
CA ILE A 142 -6.56 -8.42 11.09
C ILE A 142 -7.57 -8.98 10.08
N LEU A 143 -8.23 -8.10 9.33
CA LEU A 143 -9.09 -8.49 8.23
C LEU A 143 -8.31 -8.48 6.92
N THR A 144 -8.40 -9.53 6.12
CA THR A 144 -7.78 -9.62 4.80
C THR A 144 -8.85 -9.62 3.71
N LYS A 145 -8.43 -9.38 2.45
CA LYS A 145 -9.28 -9.41 1.25
C LYS A 145 -10.46 -8.43 1.30
N LEU A 146 -10.27 -7.26 1.92
CA LEU A 146 -11.27 -6.20 2.00
C LEU A 146 -11.49 -5.43 0.68
N ASP A 147 -10.70 -5.73 -0.33
CA ASP A 147 -10.78 -5.26 -1.72
C ASP A 147 -11.78 -6.03 -2.58
N GLY A 148 -12.23 -7.21 -2.14
CA GLY A 148 -13.28 -7.97 -2.83
C GLY A 148 -14.70 -7.49 -2.50
N ASP A 149 -15.71 -8.17 -3.06
CA ASP A 149 -17.15 -7.92 -2.84
C ASP A 149 -17.63 -8.21 -1.40
N ALA A 150 -16.71 -8.40 -0.46
CA ALA A 150 -17.00 -8.69 0.93
C ALA A 150 -17.70 -7.48 1.57
N ARG A 151 -19.02 -7.61 1.81
CA ARG A 151 -19.89 -6.57 2.41
C ARG A 151 -19.64 -6.31 3.92
N GLY A 152 -18.44 -6.60 4.42
CA GLY A 152 -18.04 -6.31 5.81
C GLY A 152 -18.78 -7.05 6.93
N GLY A 153 -19.78 -7.90 6.62
CA GLY A 153 -20.58 -8.61 7.63
C GLY A 153 -19.72 -9.50 8.56
N ALA A 154 -18.70 -10.15 8.00
CA ALA A 154 -17.73 -10.95 8.75
C ALA A 154 -17.05 -10.14 9.87
N ALA A 155 -16.64 -8.91 9.56
CA ALA A 155 -15.99 -8.00 10.50
C ALA A 155 -16.89 -7.68 11.69
N LEU A 156 -18.15 -7.35 11.40
CA LEU A 156 -19.15 -7.02 12.42
C LEU A 156 -19.41 -8.23 13.32
N SER A 157 -19.63 -9.40 12.73
CA SER A 157 -19.92 -10.63 13.49
C SER A 157 -18.74 -11.05 14.37
N MET A 158 -17.50 -10.96 13.87
CA MET A 158 -16.31 -11.30 14.66
C MET A 158 -16.11 -10.33 15.82
N ARG A 159 -16.25 -9.02 15.58
CA ARG A 159 -16.16 -8.01 16.64
C ARG A 159 -17.23 -8.23 17.70
N GLU A 160 -18.46 -8.52 17.28
CA GLU A 160 -19.58 -8.66 18.22
C GLU A 160 -19.41 -9.85 19.15
N VAL A 161 -18.85 -10.95 18.62
CA VAL A 161 -18.74 -12.20 19.40
C VAL A 161 -17.46 -12.24 20.24
N THR A 162 -16.35 -11.70 19.74
CA THR A 162 -15.08 -11.69 20.48
C THR A 162 -14.91 -10.45 21.36
N HIS A 163 -15.65 -9.38 21.09
CA HIS A 163 -15.46 -8.05 21.67
C HIS A 163 -14.04 -7.48 21.49
N ARG A 164 -13.25 -8.04 20.57
CA ARG A 164 -11.87 -7.58 20.30
C ARG A 164 -11.82 -6.55 19.18
N PRO A 165 -10.90 -5.59 19.26
CA PRO A 165 -10.76 -4.57 18.22
C PRO A 165 -10.21 -5.18 16.93
N ILE A 166 -10.74 -4.71 15.81
CA ILE A 166 -10.11 -4.93 14.50
C ILE A 166 -9.04 -3.86 14.36
N LYS A 167 -7.77 -4.26 14.27
CA LYS A 167 -6.62 -3.35 14.30
C LYS A 167 -6.15 -2.95 12.91
N PHE A 168 -6.19 -3.90 11.97
CA PHE A 168 -5.65 -3.68 10.62
C PHE A 168 -6.52 -4.31 9.53
N ALA A 169 -6.39 -3.75 8.34
CA ALA A 169 -7.05 -4.15 7.11
C ALA A 169 -6.01 -4.41 6.01
N GLY A 170 -6.05 -5.59 5.42
CA GLY A 170 -5.39 -5.91 4.16
C GLY A 170 -6.35 -5.64 3.00
N THR A 171 -6.03 -4.65 2.18
CA THR A 171 -6.88 -4.15 1.08
C THR A 171 -6.37 -4.58 -0.29
N GLY A 172 -5.70 -5.73 -0.38
CA GLY A 172 -5.15 -6.26 -1.62
C GLY A 172 -4.01 -7.25 -1.38
N GLU A 173 -3.37 -7.68 -2.47
CA GLU A 173 -2.31 -8.70 -2.45
C GLU A 173 -0.91 -8.11 -2.22
N LYS A 174 -0.68 -6.86 -2.64
CA LYS A 174 0.66 -6.24 -2.56
C LYS A 174 1.03 -5.94 -1.11
N LEU A 175 2.34 -5.94 -0.82
CA LEU A 175 2.87 -5.76 0.54
C LEU A 175 2.59 -4.38 1.15
N ASP A 176 2.36 -3.37 0.32
CA ASP A 176 1.99 -2.01 0.72
C ASP A 176 0.47 -1.81 0.91
N GLU A 177 -0.36 -2.77 0.52
CA GLU A 177 -1.83 -2.73 0.70
C GLU A 177 -2.22 -3.26 2.09
N PHE A 178 -1.78 -2.54 3.12
CA PHE A 178 -2.04 -2.85 4.53
C PHE A 178 -2.13 -1.57 5.35
N GLU A 179 -3.25 -1.37 6.04
CA GLU A 179 -3.54 -0.12 6.74
C GLU A 179 -4.19 -0.36 8.11
N PRO A 180 -4.11 0.61 9.04
CA PRO A 180 -4.94 0.62 10.24
C PRO A 180 -6.43 0.51 9.86
N PHE A 181 -7.18 -0.30 10.61
CA PHE A 181 -8.60 -0.44 10.37
C PHE A 181 -9.35 0.79 10.88
N ILE A 182 -10.13 1.43 10.01
CA ILE A 182 -10.98 2.57 10.33
C ILE A 182 -12.44 2.16 10.09
N PRO A 183 -13.27 2.00 11.15
CA PRO A 183 -14.65 1.52 11.04
C PRO A 183 -15.50 2.32 10.05
N GLU A 184 -15.31 3.64 10.00
CA GLU A 184 -16.05 4.56 9.14
C GLU A 184 -15.84 4.24 7.65
N ARG A 185 -14.65 3.75 7.26
CA ARG A 185 -14.37 3.33 5.89
C ARG A 185 -15.16 2.09 5.51
N LEU A 186 -15.23 1.12 6.41
CA LEU A 186 -16.02 -0.09 6.18
C LEU A 186 -17.51 0.25 6.10
N ALA A 187 -18.01 1.11 6.99
CA ALA A 187 -19.40 1.59 6.95
C ALA A 187 -19.70 2.32 5.65
N GLY A 188 -18.81 3.22 5.18
CA GLY A 188 -18.95 3.92 3.92
C GLY A 188 -18.99 2.98 2.71
N ARG A 189 -18.18 1.91 2.70
CA ARG A 189 -18.21 0.87 1.66
C ARG A 189 -19.54 0.09 1.68
N ILE A 190 -20.03 -0.29 2.85
CA ILE A 190 -21.33 -0.97 3.00
C ILE A 190 -22.48 -0.10 2.51
N LEU A 191 -22.44 1.20 2.83
CA LEU A 191 -23.45 2.18 2.44
C LEU A 191 -23.30 2.67 0.98
N GLY A 192 -22.29 2.19 0.25
CA GLY A 192 -22.02 2.61 -1.14
C GLY A 192 -21.56 4.06 -1.28
N MET A 193 -21.17 4.71 -0.18
CA MET A 193 -20.77 6.13 -0.16
C MET A 193 -19.33 6.38 -0.60
N GLY A 194 -18.54 5.32 -0.87
CA GLY A 194 -17.15 5.44 -1.28
C GLY A 194 -16.25 6.00 -0.18
N ASP A 195 -14.95 5.75 -0.30
CA ASP A 195 -13.98 6.09 0.74
C ASP A 195 -13.35 7.47 0.49
N VAL A 196 -14.10 8.51 0.84
CA VAL A 196 -13.64 9.91 0.70
C VAL A 196 -12.41 10.19 1.57
N VAL A 197 -12.28 9.51 2.72
CA VAL A 197 -11.21 9.72 3.69
C VAL A 197 -9.88 9.18 3.18
N THR A 198 -9.85 7.97 2.62
CA THR A 198 -8.64 7.39 2.00
C THR A 198 -8.15 8.22 0.82
N LEU A 199 -9.05 8.86 0.07
CA LEU A 199 -8.72 9.78 -1.01
C LEU A 199 -7.94 11.01 -0.51
N VAL A 200 -8.35 11.57 0.62
CA VAL A 200 -7.66 12.71 1.25
C VAL A 200 -6.30 12.28 1.82
N GLU A 201 -6.22 11.12 2.47
CA GLU A 201 -4.97 10.62 3.06
C GLU A 201 -3.93 10.20 2.01
N ARG A 202 -4.34 9.48 0.95
CA ARG A 202 -3.42 9.15 -0.16
C ARG A 202 -2.98 10.40 -0.91
N ALA A 203 -3.86 11.41 -1.04
CA ALA A 203 -3.47 12.71 -1.57
C ALA A 203 -2.47 13.42 -0.64
N ALA A 204 -2.59 13.25 0.67
CA ALA A 204 -1.63 13.79 1.64
C ALA A 204 -0.28 13.05 1.62
N GLU A 205 -0.27 11.70 1.52
CA GLU A 205 0.96 10.88 1.45
C GLU A 205 1.70 11.02 0.11
N ALA A 206 0.96 11.14 -1.00
CA ALA A 206 1.56 11.33 -2.32
C ALA A 206 2.17 12.72 -2.52
N VAL A 207 1.80 13.69 -1.68
CA VAL A 207 2.38 15.03 -1.67
C VAL A 207 3.52 15.04 -0.65
N GLU A 208 4.72 14.65 -1.08
CA GLU A 208 5.91 14.93 -0.30
C GLU A 208 6.01 16.45 -0.06
N ILE A 209 6.20 16.83 1.20
CA ILE A 209 6.15 18.23 1.69
C ILE A 209 7.16 19.13 0.94
N GLU A 210 8.21 18.56 0.35
CA GLU A 210 9.16 19.29 -0.51
C GLU A 210 8.60 19.68 -1.89
N ASP A 211 7.72 18.86 -2.48
CA ASP A 211 7.16 19.11 -3.81
C ASP A 211 6.08 20.20 -3.78
N ALA A 212 5.33 20.35 -2.69
CA ALA A 212 4.32 21.39 -2.53
C ALA A 212 4.94 22.80 -2.56
N ALA A 213 6.03 23.03 -1.82
CA ALA A 213 6.71 24.33 -1.76
C ALA A 213 7.44 24.67 -3.07
N ARG A 214 7.95 23.66 -3.78
CA ARG A 214 8.56 23.81 -5.10
C ARG A 214 7.51 24.12 -6.16
N LEU A 215 6.38 23.42 -6.13
CA LEU A 215 5.25 23.63 -7.01
C LEU A 215 4.63 25.01 -6.78
N GLU A 216 4.48 25.46 -5.53
CA GLU A 216 4.00 26.80 -5.19
C GLU A 216 4.92 27.90 -5.74
N ARG A 217 6.25 27.78 -5.52
CA ARG A 217 7.24 28.73 -6.06
C ARG A 217 7.18 28.80 -7.58
N LYS A 218 7.03 27.65 -8.26
CA LYS A 218 7.00 27.59 -9.73
C LYS A 218 5.68 28.05 -10.35
N LEU A 219 4.55 27.78 -9.68
CA LEU A 219 3.25 28.35 -10.04
C LEU A 219 3.28 29.87 -9.91
N ARG A 220 4.00 30.41 -8.92
CA ARG A 220 4.20 31.86 -8.74
C ARG A 220 5.09 32.48 -9.81
N THR A 221 6.08 31.76 -10.34
CA THR A 221 6.97 32.23 -11.43
C THR A 221 6.44 31.93 -12.84
N ALA A 222 5.27 31.29 -12.98
CA ALA A 222 4.65 30.91 -14.26
C ALA A 222 5.57 30.11 -15.22
N SER A 223 6.61 29.48 -14.69
CA SER A 223 7.60 28.73 -15.45
C SER A 223 7.28 27.24 -15.35
N PHE A 224 6.61 26.71 -16.37
CA PHE A 224 6.35 25.28 -16.53
C PHE A 224 7.25 24.72 -17.64
N ASP A 225 8.12 23.79 -17.29
CA ASP A 225 9.14 23.21 -18.18
C ASP A 225 9.01 21.67 -18.28
N PHE A 226 9.87 21.01 -19.08
CA PHE A 226 9.80 19.55 -19.24
C PHE A 226 10.21 18.76 -18.01
N ASN A 227 10.98 19.36 -17.09
CA ASN A 227 11.31 18.70 -15.82
C ASN A 227 10.07 18.63 -14.93
N ASP A 228 9.28 19.70 -14.92
CA ASP A 228 8.01 19.76 -14.18
C ASP A 228 6.98 18.82 -14.79
N PHE A 229 6.91 18.77 -16.11
CA PHE A 229 6.10 17.80 -16.83
C PHE A 229 6.46 16.38 -16.42
N LEU A 230 7.75 16.01 -16.45
CA LEU A 230 8.20 14.67 -16.06
C LEU A 230 7.92 14.35 -14.58
N ALA A 231 8.09 15.32 -13.67
CA ALA A 231 7.79 15.14 -12.25
C ALA A 231 6.31 14.82 -12.02
N GLN A 232 5.40 15.56 -12.67
CA GLN A 232 3.97 15.28 -12.60
C GLN A 232 3.61 13.90 -13.16
N PHE A 233 4.28 13.48 -14.24
CA PHE A 233 4.13 12.14 -14.79
C PHE A 233 4.63 11.02 -13.86
N LYS A 234 5.73 11.27 -13.13
CA LYS A 234 6.23 10.33 -12.10
C LYS A 234 5.28 10.24 -10.90
N MET A 235 4.68 11.36 -10.50
CA MET A 235 3.67 11.40 -9.45
C MET A 235 2.42 10.60 -9.85
N MET A 236 1.88 10.81 -11.06
CA MET A 236 0.77 10.02 -11.57
C MET A 236 1.10 8.51 -11.65
N ARG A 237 2.33 8.15 -12.02
CA ARG A 237 2.79 6.75 -12.00
C ARG A 237 2.81 6.16 -10.59
N ARG A 238 3.21 6.93 -9.57
CA ARG A 238 3.19 6.48 -8.16
C ARG A 238 1.76 6.27 -7.65
N MET A 239 0.81 7.07 -8.12
CA MET A 239 -0.60 6.97 -7.71
C MET A 239 -1.36 5.81 -8.39
N GLY A 240 -0.78 5.18 -9.42
CA GLY A 240 -1.40 4.06 -10.15
C GLY A 240 -2.46 4.50 -11.16
N PRO A 241 -3.16 3.56 -11.82
CA PRO A 241 -4.22 3.87 -12.76
C PRO A 241 -5.33 4.66 -12.06
N LEU A 242 -5.55 5.89 -12.51
CA LEU A 242 -6.65 6.76 -12.04
C LEU A 242 -8.04 6.12 -12.21
N GLU A 243 -8.16 5.05 -12.98
CA GLU A 243 -9.36 4.23 -13.13
C GLU A 243 -9.85 3.68 -11.79
N ASN A 244 -8.95 3.28 -10.88
CA ASN A 244 -9.32 2.76 -9.56
C ASN A 244 -9.82 3.87 -8.63
N ILE A 245 -9.43 5.14 -8.87
CA ILE A 245 -9.86 6.29 -8.06
C ILE A 245 -11.15 6.90 -8.63
N LEU A 246 -11.26 7.00 -9.96
CA LEU A 246 -12.43 7.52 -10.66
C LEU A 246 -13.62 6.56 -10.60
N GLY A 247 -13.38 5.24 -10.55
CA GLY A 247 -14.40 4.22 -10.33
C GLY A 247 -15.07 4.28 -8.96
N MET A 248 -14.47 5.00 -8.00
CA MET A 248 -14.99 5.15 -6.63
C MET A 248 -15.81 6.44 -6.42
N LEU A 249 -15.94 7.31 -7.43
CA LEU A 249 -16.71 8.55 -7.34
C LEU A 249 -18.15 8.36 -7.90
N PRO A 250 -19.20 8.55 -7.09
CA PRO A 250 -20.58 8.46 -7.57
C PRO A 250 -20.86 9.58 -8.58
N GLY A 251 -21.36 9.21 -9.77
CA GLY A 251 -21.77 10.16 -10.83
C GLY A 251 -20.74 10.45 -11.93
N MET A 252 -19.55 9.84 -11.92
CA MET A 252 -18.49 10.06 -12.93
C MET A 252 -18.16 8.85 -13.82
N SER A 253 -19.06 7.87 -13.92
CA SER A 253 -18.88 6.64 -14.72
C SER A 253 -18.71 6.85 -16.24
N ASN A 254 -18.95 8.06 -16.76
CA ASN A 254 -18.90 8.36 -18.19
C ASN A 254 -17.61 9.06 -18.66
N VAL A 255 -16.63 9.33 -17.81
CA VAL A 255 -15.32 9.85 -18.26
C VAL A 255 -14.39 8.69 -18.62
N ARG A 256 -14.74 7.94 -19.67
CA ARG A 256 -13.84 6.95 -20.28
C ARG A 256 -12.83 7.68 -21.17
N GLY A 257 -11.52 7.45 -20.97
CA GLY A 257 -10.51 7.90 -21.92
C GLY A 257 -9.16 8.39 -21.37
N LEU A 258 -8.92 8.32 -20.06
CA LEU A 258 -7.61 8.63 -19.46
C LEU A 258 -6.89 7.37 -18.99
N SER A 259 -6.98 6.27 -19.75
CA SER A 259 -6.14 5.09 -19.49
C SER A 259 -4.68 5.47 -19.79
N ILE A 260 -3.91 5.67 -18.72
CA ILE A 260 -2.49 5.97 -18.82
C ILE A 260 -1.76 4.64 -19.06
N ASP A 261 -1.47 4.34 -20.32
CA ASP A 261 -0.66 3.17 -20.69
C ASP A 261 0.78 3.34 -20.15
N GLU A 262 1.23 2.40 -19.32
CA GLU A 262 2.61 2.37 -18.77
C GLU A 262 3.68 2.38 -19.86
N LYS A 263 3.41 1.81 -21.03
CA LYS A 263 4.34 1.84 -22.16
C LYS A 263 4.48 3.24 -22.73
N GLN A 264 3.37 4.00 -22.80
CA GLN A 264 3.37 5.39 -23.22
C GLN A 264 4.13 6.29 -22.22
N LEU A 265 4.03 5.97 -20.92
CA LEU A 265 4.78 6.66 -19.88
C LEU A 265 6.29 6.49 -20.04
N LYS A 266 6.77 5.25 -20.22
CA LYS A 266 8.19 4.98 -20.42
C LYS A 266 8.74 5.65 -21.68
N ARG A 267 7.94 5.69 -22.77
CA ARG A 267 8.30 6.42 -24.00
C ARG A 267 8.42 7.92 -23.78
N THR A 268 7.47 8.50 -23.05
CA THR A 268 7.49 9.93 -22.69
C THR A 268 8.74 10.28 -21.87
N GLU A 269 9.09 9.45 -20.89
CA GLU A 269 10.30 9.62 -20.09
C GLU A 269 11.56 9.52 -20.95
N ALA A 270 11.65 8.53 -21.85
CA ALA A 270 12.77 8.39 -22.77
C ALA A 270 12.95 9.64 -23.66
N ILE A 271 11.86 10.16 -24.25
CA ILE A 271 11.90 11.38 -25.10
C ILE A 271 12.43 12.59 -24.32
N VAL A 272 11.95 12.81 -23.08
CA VAL A 272 12.40 13.94 -22.25
C VAL A 272 13.85 13.77 -21.82
N LEU A 273 14.27 12.54 -21.49
CA LEU A 273 15.66 12.26 -21.10
C LEU A 273 16.66 12.42 -22.25
N SER A 274 16.23 12.29 -23.51
CA SER A 274 17.04 12.56 -24.70
C SER A 274 17.18 14.06 -25.06
N MET A 275 16.51 14.95 -24.30
CA MET A 275 16.70 16.41 -24.40
C MET A 275 17.89 16.87 -23.55
N THR A 276 18.54 17.96 -23.97
CA THR A 276 19.55 18.64 -23.14
C THR A 276 18.89 19.43 -22.00
N LYS A 277 19.66 19.80 -20.98
CA LYS A 277 19.17 20.63 -19.86
C LYS A 277 18.52 21.93 -20.36
N GLU A 278 19.14 22.59 -21.34
CA GLU A 278 18.62 23.81 -21.94
C GLU A 278 17.27 23.57 -22.61
N GLU A 279 17.15 22.52 -23.42
CA GLU A 279 15.91 22.16 -24.13
C GLU A 279 14.77 21.79 -23.18
N ARG A 280 15.08 21.16 -22.04
CA ARG A 280 14.07 20.86 -21.01
C ARG A 280 13.54 22.12 -20.35
N THR A 281 14.41 23.07 -20.05
CA THR A 281 14.05 24.34 -19.41
C THR A 281 13.42 25.36 -20.37
N ARG A 282 13.74 25.28 -21.66
CA ARG A 282 13.27 26.22 -22.70
C ARG A 282 12.64 25.47 -23.88
N PRO A 283 11.40 24.97 -23.74
CA PRO A 283 10.72 24.19 -24.78
C PRO A 283 10.62 24.86 -26.15
N ASN A 284 10.68 26.19 -26.21
CA ASN A 284 10.58 26.99 -27.42
C ASN A 284 11.77 26.85 -28.38
N ILE A 285 12.92 26.34 -27.92
CA ILE A 285 14.11 26.18 -28.79
C ILE A 285 14.08 24.90 -29.65
N LEU A 286 13.07 24.03 -29.44
CA LEU A 286 12.94 22.74 -30.11
C LEU A 286 12.50 22.86 -31.58
N ASN A 287 13.49 23.12 -32.44
CA ASN A 287 13.36 23.10 -33.89
C ASN A 287 13.37 21.66 -34.47
N ALA A 288 13.14 21.53 -35.79
CA ALA A 288 13.04 20.24 -36.47
C ALA A 288 14.29 19.36 -36.30
N ARG A 289 15.50 19.95 -36.40
CA ARG A 289 16.77 19.24 -36.23
C ARG A 289 16.93 18.67 -34.81
N ARG A 290 16.56 19.44 -33.79
CA ARG A 290 16.57 18.98 -32.39
C ARG A 290 15.57 17.85 -32.16
N ARG A 291 14.36 17.95 -32.73
CA ARG A 291 13.34 16.88 -32.63
C ARG A 291 13.80 15.58 -33.29
N GLN A 292 14.48 15.65 -34.44
CA GLN A 292 15.07 14.47 -35.08
C GLN A 292 16.18 13.83 -34.21
N ARG A 293 17.03 14.65 -33.57
CA ARG A 293 18.05 14.15 -32.64
C ARG A 293 17.41 13.46 -31.42
N ILE A 294 16.38 14.08 -30.84
CA ILE A 294 15.66 13.54 -29.68
C ILE A 294 15.00 12.21 -30.04
N ALA A 295 14.29 12.15 -31.16
CA ALA A 295 13.66 10.93 -31.67
C ALA A 295 14.66 9.76 -31.80
N ARG A 296 15.82 10.01 -32.43
CA ARG A 296 16.90 9.01 -32.53
C ARG A 296 17.45 8.60 -31.17
N GLY A 297 17.67 9.56 -30.27
CA GLY A 297 18.20 9.32 -28.93
C GLY A 297 17.24 8.59 -27.99
N SER A 298 15.93 8.67 -28.24
CA SER A 298 14.90 8.01 -27.42
C SER A 298 14.37 6.73 -28.04
N GLY A 299 14.84 6.34 -29.24
CA GLY A 299 14.28 5.23 -30.00
C GLY A 299 12.82 5.45 -30.43
N SER A 300 12.41 6.71 -30.59
CA SER A 300 11.05 7.12 -30.94
C SER A 300 11.01 7.76 -32.32
N THR A 301 9.80 7.96 -32.85
CA THR A 301 9.57 8.68 -34.11
C THR A 301 9.48 10.19 -33.87
N VAL A 302 9.73 10.98 -34.92
CA VAL A 302 9.54 12.44 -34.85
C VAL A 302 8.08 12.81 -34.58
N THR A 303 7.13 11.99 -35.04
CA THR A 303 5.70 12.14 -34.77
C THR A 303 5.40 12.03 -33.28
N GLU A 304 5.93 11.02 -32.60
CA GLU A 304 5.75 10.85 -31.15
C GLU A 304 6.35 12.03 -30.36
N VAL A 305 7.50 12.57 -30.80
CA VAL A 305 8.07 13.79 -30.20
C VAL A 305 7.16 15.00 -30.39
N ASN A 306 6.55 15.14 -31.58
CA ASN A 306 5.59 16.22 -31.85
C ASN A 306 4.30 16.07 -31.02
N ASP A 307 3.83 14.85 -30.81
CA ASP A 307 2.66 14.57 -29.97
C ASP A 307 2.90 14.95 -28.52
N LEU A 308 4.09 14.61 -27.99
CA LEU A 308 4.49 15.02 -26.65
C LEU A 308 4.55 16.55 -26.53
N LEU A 309 5.09 17.25 -27.54
CA LEU A 309 5.13 18.71 -27.56
C LEU A 309 3.72 19.34 -27.56
N ARG A 310 2.78 18.74 -28.30
CA ARG A 310 1.38 19.17 -28.30
C ARG A 310 0.73 19.00 -26.92
N ARG A 311 0.89 17.83 -26.29
CA ARG A 311 0.38 17.55 -24.93
C ARG A 311 0.99 18.47 -23.88
N PHE A 312 2.30 18.73 -23.98
CA PHE A 312 2.99 19.68 -23.13
C PHE A 312 2.43 21.10 -23.26
N ASP A 313 2.15 21.58 -24.49
CA ASP A 313 1.57 22.90 -24.69
C ASP A 313 0.13 23.01 -24.17
N GLN A 314 -0.68 21.95 -24.31
CA GLN A 314 -2.02 21.87 -23.73
C GLN A 314 -1.97 21.98 -22.20
N MET A 315 -1.11 21.19 -21.55
CA MET A 315 -0.87 21.26 -20.10
C MET A 315 -0.38 22.63 -19.65
N ARG A 316 0.54 23.23 -20.41
CA ARG A 316 1.06 24.58 -20.14
C ARG A 316 -0.03 25.65 -20.21
N LYS A 317 -0.97 25.53 -21.16
CA LYS A 317 -2.15 26.42 -21.28
C LYS A 317 -3.09 26.26 -20.09
N LEU A 318 -3.37 25.01 -19.68
CA LEU A 318 -4.19 24.72 -18.50
C LEU A 318 -3.56 25.31 -17.22
N MET A 319 -2.25 25.12 -17.00
CA MET A 319 -1.53 25.66 -15.85
C MET A 319 -1.54 27.20 -15.81
N LYS A 320 -1.38 27.86 -16.97
CA LYS A 320 -1.50 29.33 -17.07
C LYS A 320 -2.90 29.82 -16.70
N ASN A 321 -3.95 29.08 -17.09
CA ASN A 321 -5.33 29.43 -16.78
C ASN A 321 -5.68 29.15 -15.31
N ALA A 322 -5.18 28.05 -14.73
CA ALA A 322 -5.34 27.73 -13.31
C ALA A 322 -4.69 28.78 -12.40
N GLY A 323 -3.51 29.30 -12.77
CA GLY A 323 -2.86 30.42 -12.07
C GLY A 323 -3.72 31.70 -12.05
N LYS A 324 -4.39 32.01 -13.17
CA LYS A 324 -5.34 33.13 -13.25
C LYS A 324 -6.59 32.90 -12.40
N MET A 325 -7.13 31.67 -12.41
CA MET A 325 -8.32 31.30 -11.62
C MET A 325 -8.08 31.37 -10.11
N LYS A 326 -6.89 30.94 -9.64
CA LYS A 326 -6.48 31.06 -8.23
C LYS A 326 -6.27 32.53 -7.81
N GLY A 327 -5.77 33.37 -8.72
CA GLY A 327 -5.70 34.82 -8.51
C GLY A 327 -7.09 35.44 -8.33
N MET A 328 -8.04 35.04 -9.17
CA MET A 328 -9.44 35.48 -9.11
C MET A 328 -10.14 35.01 -7.83
N LEU A 329 -9.91 33.76 -7.40
CA LEU A 329 -10.42 33.20 -6.14
C LEU A 329 -9.84 33.90 -4.90
N LYS A 330 -8.55 34.25 -4.90
CA LYS A 330 -7.95 35.07 -3.82
C LYS A 330 -8.54 36.48 -3.78
N GLN A 331 -8.91 37.05 -4.93
CA GLN A 331 -9.54 38.35 -5.03
C GLN A 331 -10.99 38.32 -4.52
N LEU A 332 -11.73 37.26 -4.82
CA LEU A 332 -13.08 36.99 -4.29
C LEU A 332 -13.08 36.71 -2.77
N GLN A 333 -12.04 36.06 -2.24
CA GLN A 333 -11.87 35.88 -0.79
C GLN A 333 -11.51 37.18 -0.05
N ARG A 334 -10.85 38.12 -0.72
CA ARG A 334 -10.57 39.47 -0.19
C ARG A 334 -11.81 40.37 -0.20
N LEU A 335 -12.75 40.15 -1.12
CA LEU A 335 -14.02 40.88 -1.20
C LEU A 335 -15.05 40.39 -0.17
N HIS A 336 -14.83 39.22 0.45
CA HIS A 336 -15.66 38.66 1.53
C HIS A 336 -15.05 38.86 2.92
N ARG A 337 -14.11 39.79 3.09
CA ARG A 337 -13.57 40.20 4.40
C ARG A 337 -13.97 41.61 4.74
#